data_AF-A0A3C0JQJ8-F1
#
_entry.id   AF-A0A3C0JQJ8-F1
#
_cell.length_a   1.000
_cell.length_b   1.000
_cell.length_c   1.000
_cell.angle_alpha   90.00
_cell.angle_beta   90.00
_cell.angle_gamma   90.00
#
_symmetry.space_group_name_H-M   'P 1'
#
loop_
_entity.id
_entity.type
_entity.pdbx_description
1 polymer ?
#
loop_
_entity_poly.entity_id
_entity_poly.type
_entity_poly.pdbx_seq_one_letter_code
_entity_poly.pdbx_strand_id
1 'polypeptide(L)' 'MDTEVDLRGLRVDEAIARVDGLLNDAALQGVETVRIIHGKGTGVLRRSIRAYLTGHPLTESIASGEGNGGDGVTVVDLK' A
#
# COMPACT_ATOMS: atom_id res chain seq x y z
N MET A 1 12.95 -1.30 9.78
CA MET A 1 11.68 -0.70 9.32
C MET A 1 10.76 -1.84 8.92
N ASP A 2 9.48 -1.75 9.25
CA ASP A 2 8.50 -2.71 8.75
C ASP A 2 8.16 -2.35 7.31
N THR A 3 8.30 -3.30 6.39
CA THR A 3 7.89 -3.14 4.97
C THR A 3 6.38 -3.35 4.80
N GLU A 4 5.63 -3.32 5.89
CA GLU A 4 4.19 -3.55 5.93
C GLU A 4 3.49 -2.45 6.75
N VAL A 5 2.34 -1.97 6.27
CA VAL A 5 1.49 -1.03 7.01
C VAL A 5 0.05 -1.55 7.10
N ASP A 6 -0.55 -1.47 8.29
CA ASP A 6 -1.96 -1.76 8.52
C ASP A 6 -2.81 -0.49 8.55
N LEU A 7 -3.78 -0.42 7.65
CA LEU A 7 -4.66 0.72 7.42
C LEU A 7 -6.13 0.38 7.71
N ARG A 8 -6.42 -0.80 8.25
CA ARG A 8 -7.80 -1.21 8.56
C ARG A 8 -8.41 -0.29 9.59
N GLY A 9 -9.65 0.14 9.32
CA GLY A 9 -10.41 1.04 10.19
C GLY A 9 -10.08 2.53 10.02
N LEU A 10 -9.09 2.87 9.19
CA LEU A 10 -8.79 4.27 8.87
C LEU A 10 -9.77 4.85 7.85
N ARG A 11 -9.89 6.18 7.85
CA ARG A 11 -10.48 6.92 6.74
C ARG A 11 -9.53 6.92 5.54
N VAL A 12 -10.09 7.20 4.37
CA VAL A 12 -9.32 7.14 3.11
C VAL A 12 -8.15 8.12 3.10
N ASP A 13 -8.39 9.36 3.51
CA ASP A 13 -7.39 10.42 3.62
C ASP A 13 -6.24 10.04 4.58
N GLU A 14 -6.56 9.53 5.76
CA GLU A 14 -5.58 9.04 6.73
C GLU A 14 -4.75 7.87 6.18
N ALA A 15 -5.40 6.95 5.46
CA ALA A 15 -4.75 5.81 4.84
C ALA A 15 -3.79 6.24 3.73
N ILE A 16 -4.20 7.18 2.87
CA ILE A 16 -3.34 7.71 1.80
C ILE A 16 -2.10 8.41 2.38
N ALA A 17 -2.26 9.22 3.43
CA ALA A 17 -1.13 9.89 4.07
C ALA A 17 -0.11 8.88 4.65
N ARG A 18 -0.57 7.77 5.23
CA ARG A 18 0.31 6.70 5.72
C ARG A 18 1.01 5.94 4.59
N VAL A 19 0.30 5.68 3.48
CA VAL A 19 0.90 5.03 2.31
C VAL A 19 2.01 5.91 1.74
N ASP A 20 1.77 7.21 1.59
CA ASP A 20 2.77 8.14 1.08
C ASP A 20 4.06 8.16 1.93
N GLY A 21 3.90 8.27 3.26
CA GLY A 21 5.03 8.17 4.19
C GLY A 21 5.79 6.85 4.06
N LEU A 22 5.07 5.72 3.98
CA LEU A 22 5.68 4.41 3.80
C LEU A 22 6.52 4.33 2.52
N LEU A 23 6.01 4.81 1.39
CA LEU A 23 6.72 4.75 0.10
C LEU A 23 8.00 5.60 0.15
N ASN A 24 7.92 6.80 0.73
CA ASN A 24 9.08 7.69 0.88
C ASN A 24 10.15 7.07 1.78
N ASP A 25 9.76 6.56 2.95
CA ASP A 25 10.69 5.94 3.90
C ASP A 25 11.35 4.68 3.31
N ALA A 26 10.57 3.87 2.58
CA ALA A 26 11.04 2.66 1.92
C ALA A 26 12.03 2.98 0.78
N ALA A 27 11.71 3.98 -0.05
CA ALA A 27 12.60 4.43 -1.13
C ALA A 27 13.93 4.99 -0.58
N LEU A 28 13.89 5.78 0.49
CA LEU A 28 15.10 6.30 1.15
C LEU A 28 16.01 5.20 1.71
N GLN A 29 15.42 4.07 2.10
CA GLN A 29 16.12 2.92 2.67
C GLN A 29 16.50 1.86 1.62
N GLY A 30 16.17 2.07 0.35
CA GLY A 30 16.43 1.10 -0.72
C GLY A 30 15.63 -0.19 -0.57
N VAL A 31 14.44 -0.12 0.05
CA VAL A 31 13.52 -1.26 0.13
C VAL A 31 12.87 -1.45 -1.24
N GLU A 32 12.88 -2.67 -1.79
CA GLU A 32 12.33 -2.95 -3.12
C GLU A 32 10.81 -3.14 -3.12
N THR A 33 10.25 -3.73 -2.06
CA THR A 33 8.83 -4.10 -2.00
C THR A 33 8.21 -3.74 -0.66
N VAL A 34 6.99 -3.19 -0.69
CA VAL A 34 6.17 -2.94 0.50
C VAL A 34 4.77 -3.55 0.40
N ARG A 35 4.16 -3.77 1.57
CA ARG A 35 2.84 -4.41 1.73
C ARG A 35 1.87 -3.47 2.44
N ILE A 36 0.69 -3.30 1.87
CA ILE A 36 -0.33 -2.40 2.41
C ILE A 36 -1.57 -3.22 2.75
N ILE A 37 -1.83 -3.40 4.04
CA ILE A 37 -3.01 -4.11 4.55
C ILE A 37 -4.15 -3.10 4.70
N HIS A 38 -5.09 -3.13 3.77
CA HIS A 38 -6.29 -2.29 3.81
C HIS A 38 -7.57 -3.08 4.17
N GLY A 39 -7.45 -4.40 4.27
CA GLY A 39 -8.58 -5.30 4.48
C GLY A 39 -9.49 -5.42 3.25
N LYS A 40 -10.48 -6.32 3.33
CA LYS A 40 -11.41 -6.59 2.23
C LYS A 40 -12.62 -5.66 2.26
N GLY A 41 -13.36 -5.68 3.38
CA GLY A 41 -14.48 -4.76 3.68
C GLY A 41 -15.38 -4.45 2.48
N THR A 42 -15.77 -3.17 2.33
CA THR A 42 -16.48 -2.64 1.16
C THR A 42 -15.56 -2.37 -0.04
N GLY A 43 -14.26 -2.64 0.10
CA GLY A 43 -13.23 -2.36 -0.89
C GLY A 43 -12.92 -0.87 -1.11
N VAL A 44 -13.45 0.04 -0.28
CA VAL A 44 -13.21 1.49 -0.42
C VAL A 44 -11.71 1.80 -0.29
N LEU A 45 -11.07 1.37 0.80
CA LEU A 45 -9.63 1.58 0.99
C LEU A 45 -8.80 0.94 -0.13
N ARG A 46 -9.10 -0.30 -0.52
CA ARG A 46 -8.44 -0.98 -1.65
C ARG A 46 -8.48 -0.13 -2.93
N ARG A 47 -9.66 0.36 -3.33
CA ARG A 47 -9.83 1.14 -4.56
C ARG A 47 -9.09 2.47 -4.48
N SER A 48 -9.22 3.20 -3.36
CA SER A 48 -8.56 4.49 -3.17
C SER A 48 -7.04 4.37 -3.14
N ILE A 49 -6.49 3.40 -2.41
CA ILE A 49 -5.05 3.16 -2.32
C ILE A 49 -4.48 2.76 -3.68
N ARG A 50 -5.10 1.81 -4.38
CA ARG A 50 -4.63 1.39 -5.71
C ARG A 50 -4.70 2.53 -6.73
N ALA A 51 -5.74 3.38 -6.67
CA ALA A 51 -5.83 4.56 -7.52
C ALA A 51 -4.71 5.57 -7.21
N TYR A 52 -4.39 5.80 -5.92
CA TYR A 52 -3.28 6.67 -5.51
C TYR A 52 -1.92 6.16 -6.00
N LEU A 53 -1.68 4.86 -5.85
CA LEU A 53 -0.44 4.21 -6.29
C LEU A 53 -0.29 4.19 -7.81
N THR A 54 -1.39 4.17 -8.55
CA THR A 54 -1.37 4.18 -10.02
C THR A 54 -0.86 5.54 -10.52
N GLY A 55 0.37 5.56 -11.02
CA GLY A 55 1.04 6.79 -11.48
C GLY A 55 1.86 7.50 -10.39
N HIS A 56 1.98 6.91 -9.20
CA HIS A 56 2.87 7.44 -8.17
C HIS A 56 4.34 7.34 -8.61
N PRO A 57 5.17 8.38 -8.42
CA PRO A 57 6.53 8.42 -8.95
C PRO A 57 7.41 7.29 -8.42
N LEU A 58 7.22 6.89 -7.16
CA LEU A 58 7.98 5.82 -6.51
C LEU A 58 7.46 4.40 -6.80
N THR A 59 6.32 4.25 -7.47
CA THR A 59 5.72 2.94 -7.71
C THR A 59 6.12 2.40 -9.08
N GLU A 60 6.74 1.22 -9.11
CA GLU A 60 7.03 0.46 -10.32
C GLU A 60 5.84 -0.44 -10.69
N SER A 61 5.36 -1.23 -9.72
CA SER A 61 4.37 -2.30 -9.95
C SER A 61 3.41 -2.42 -8.77
N ILE A 62 2.18 -2.89 -9.03
CA ILE A 62 1.15 -3.09 -8.00
C ILE A 62 0.42 -4.42 -8.22
N ALA A 63 0.44 -5.28 -7.20
CA ALA A 63 -0.24 -6.58 -7.19
C ALA A 63 -1.22 -6.69 -6.01
N SER A 64 -2.18 -7.63 -6.10
CA SER A 64 -2.88 -8.11 -4.90
C SER A 64 -1.92 -9.01 -4.10
N GLY A 65 -2.07 -9.05 -2.78
CA GLY A 65 -1.31 -10.00 -1.96
C GLY A 65 -1.73 -11.46 -2.19
N GLU A 66 -0.86 -12.38 -1.80
CA GLU A 66 -1.11 -13.82 -1.88
C GLU A 66 -1.47 -14.43 -0.51
N GLY A 67 -1.97 -15.67 -0.50
CA GLY A 67 -2.20 -16.45 0.72
C GLY A 67 -3.18 -15.82 1.71
N ASN A 68 -2.83 -15.87 3.01
CA ASN A 68 -3.61 -15.29 4.10
C ASN A 68 -3.53 -13.75 4.07
N GLY A 69 -4.29 -13.13 3.17
CA GLY A 69 -4.35 -11.69 2.96
C GLY A 69 -5.11 -11.39 1.66
N GLY A 70 -4.72 -12.06 0.58
CA GLY A 70 -5.40 -11.99 -0.72
C GLY A 70 -5.69 -10.55 -1.16
N ASP A 71 -6.90 -10.34 -1.64
CA ASP A 71 -7.43 -9.01 -1.99
C ASP A 71 -7.53 -8.00 -0.83
N GLY A 72 -7.24 -8.40 0.41
CA GLY A 72 -7.13 -7.49 1.55
C GLY A 72 -5.77 -6.79 1.65
N VAL A 73 -4.84 -7.12 0.77
CA VAL A 73 -3.48 -6.59 0.74
C VAL A 73 -3.16 -6.11 -0.67
N THR A 74 -2.49 -4.97 -0.77
CA THR A 74 -1.84 -4.50 -1.98
C THR A 74 -0.33 -4.57 -1.79
N VAL A 75 0.37 -5.22 -2.70
CA VAL A 75 1.84 -5.29 -2.74
C VAL A 75 2.32 -4.28 -3.77
N VAL A 76 3.36 -3.52 -3.44
CA VAL A 76 3.92 -2.46 -4.27
C VAL A 76 5.41 -2.69 -4.42
N ASP A 77 5.87 -2.77 -5.65
CA ASP A 77 7.30 -2.73 -5.98
C ASP A 77 7.70 -1.27 -6.24
N LEU A 78 8.84 -0.86 -5.69
CA LEU A 78 9.39 0.48 -5.77
C LEU A 78 10.44 0.60 -6.87
N LYS A 79 10.59 1.82 -7.41
CA LYS A 79 11.63 2.16 -8.39
C LYS A 79 12.98 2.47 -7.76
#